data_AF-W2M0Q5-F1
#
_entry.id   AF-W2M0Q5-F1
#
_cell.length_a   1.000
_cell.length_b   1.000
_cell.length_c   1.000
_cell.angle_alpha   90.00
_cell.angle_beta   90.00
_cell.angle_gamma   90.00
#
_symmetry.space_group_name_H-M   'P 1'
#
loop_
_entity.id
_entity.type
_entity.pdbx_description
1 polymer ?
#
loop_
_entity_poly.entity_id
_entity_poly.type
_entity_poly.pdbx_seq_one_letter_code
_entity_poly.pdbx_strand_id
1 'polypeptide(L)'
;MKQNSGYTMLLNEKTRRGNFVYIEALTVGSNARFFQHSCRPNVEFVEMQNRAQVKVLCRMISTVDAGAQITVSYGNEIWFRCACDQCWKEHA
;
A
#
# COMPACT_ATOMS: atom_id res chain seq x y z
N MET A 1 13.07 -3.45 16.31
CA MET A 1 12.25 -3.34 15.08
C MET A 1 10.84 -3.77 15.45
N LYS A 2 9.86 -2.85 15.47
CA LYS A 2 8.46 -3.26 15.67
C LYS A 2 8.07 -4.08 14.43
N GLN A 3 7.84 -5.37 14.59
CA GLN A 3 7.39 -6.23 13.51
C GLN A 3 6.05 -5.69 13.01
N ASN A 4 6.01 -5.21 11.76
CA ASN A 4 4.74 -5.03 11.06
C ASN A 4 4.37 -6.37 10.42
N SER A 5 3.09 -6.64 10.25
CA SER A 5 2.62 -7.90 9.64
C SER A 5 2.97 -8.00 8.14
N GLY A 6 3.47 -6.92 7.54
CA GLY A 6 3.51 -6.71 6.10
C GLY A 6 2.18 -6.21 5.50
N TYR A 7 1.10 -6.16 6.27
CA TYR A 7 -0.25 -5.79 5.81
C TYR A 7 -0.86 -4.60 6.55
N THR A 8 -0.05 -3.91 7.37
CA THR A 8 -0.47 -2.74 8.14
C THR A 8 -0.30 -1.46 7.31
N MET A 9 -1.38 -0.68 7.16
CA MET A 9 -1.34 0.66 6.56
C MET A 9 -1.76 1.71 7.58
N LEU A 10 -0.94 2.76 7.75
CA LEU A 10 -1.30 3.93 8.55
C LEU A 10 -2.19 4.86 7.72
N LEU A 11 -3.28 5.34 8.31
CA LEU A 11 -4.10 6.40 7.74
C LEU A 11 -3.53 7.78 8.14
N ASN A 12 -3.55 8.71 7.19
CA ASN A 12 -3.23 10.10 7.40
C ASN A 12 -4.30 10.79 8.25
N GLU A 13 -5.58 10.44 8.01
CA GLU A 13 -6.69 10.97 8.80
C GLU A 13 -6.64 10.43 10.24
N LYS A 14 -6.62 11.34 11.20
CA LYS A 14 -6.63 11.00 12.63
C LYS A 14 -8.07 10.89 13.12
N THR A 15 -8.26 10.13 14.20
CA THR A 15 -9.54 10.19 14.92
C THR A 15 -9.82 11.61 15.43
N ARG A 16 -11.08 11.91 15.78
CA ARG A 16 -11.47 13.18 16.44
C ARG A 16 -10.66 13.52 17.69
N ARG A 17 -10.05 12.53 18.35
CA ARG A 17 -9.20 12.71 19.54
C ARG A 17 -7.71 12.84 19.21
N GLY A 18 -7.34 12.89 17.93
CA GLY A 18 -5.95 12.99 17.47
C GLY A 18 -5.18 11.67 17.43
N ASN A 19 -5.83 10.53 17.69
CA ASN A 19 -5.18 9.22 17.61
C ASN A 19 -4.93 8.78 16.17
N PHE A 20 -3.79 8.13 15.94
CA PHE A 20 -3.48 7.44 14.69
C PHE A 20 -4.36 6.19 14.50
N VAL A 21 -4.71 5.89 13.26
CA VAL A 21 -5.53 4.74 12.88
C VAL A 21 -4.76 3.90 11.87
N TYR A 22 -4.78 2.58 12.06
CA TYR A 22 -4.16 1.63 11.13
C TYR A 22 -5.21 0.67 10.58
N ILE A 23 -5.07 0.28 9.32
CA ILE A 23 -5.76 -0.86 8.73
C ILE A 23 -4.81 -2.05 8.83
N GLU A 24 -5.25 -3.14 9.44
CA GLU A 24 -4.52 -4.41 9.52
C GLU A 24 -5.25 -5.46 8.66
N ALA A 25 -4.64 -5.81 7.51
CA ALA A 25 -5.27 -6.67 6.51
C ALA A 25 -4.70 -8.10 6.45
N LEU A 26 -3.89 -8.52 7.43
CA LEU A 26 -3.28 -9.86 7.46
C LEU A 26 -4.33 -10.97 7.41
N THR A 27 -5.35 -10.90 8.27
CA THR A 27 -6.37 -11.95 8.41
C THR A 27 -7.62 -11.67 7.58
N VAL A 28 -8.05 -10.41 7.49
CA VAL A 28 -9.27 -9.99 6.80
C VAL A 28 -9.02 -8.68 6.05
N GLY A 29 -9.33 -8.66 4.76
CA GLY A 29 -9.15 -7.49 3.91
C GLY A 29 -9.70 -7.73 2.50
N SER A 30 -9.66 -6.71 1.66
CA SER A 30 -10.00 -6.82 0.24
C SER A 30 -8.83 -7.40 -0.56
N ASN A 31 -9.00 -7.56 -1.88
CA ASN A 31 -7.92 -7.98 -2.78
C ASN A 31 -6.66 -7.10 -2.72
N ALA A 32 -6.80 -5.84 -2.27
CA ALA A 32 -5.68 -4.90 -2.15
C ALA A 32 -4.58 -5.40 -1.20
N ARG A 33 -4.88 -6.32 -0.27
CA ARG A 33 -3.88 -6.93 0.63
C ARG A 33 -2.80 -7.72 -0.11
N PHE A 34 -3.03 -8.09 -1.37
CA PHE A 34 -2.09 -8.84 -2.19
C PHE A 34 -1.30 -7.96 -3.18
N PHE A 35 -1.52 -6.64 -3.18
CA PHE A 35 -0.80 -5.75 -4.07
C PHE A 35 0.64 -5.60 -3.60
N GLN A 36 1.57 -6.07 -4.43
CA GLN A 36 2.98 -6.08 -4.10
C GLN A 36 3.61 -4.69 -4.28
N HIS A 37 4.74 -4.50 -3.61
CA HIS A 37 5.53 -3.29 -3.74
C HIS A 37 6.23 -3.18 -5.11
N SER A 38 6.21 -1.99 -5.71
CA SER A 38 7.10 -1.57 -6.79
C SER A 38 7.62 -0.17 -6.53
N CYS A 39 8.89 0.08 -6.88
CA CYS A 39 9.47 1.43 -6.89
C CYS A 39 8.87 2.34 -7.98
N ARG A 40 8.24 1.74 -8.99
CA ARG A 40 7.46 2.44 -10.03
C ARG A 40 6.08 1.78 -10.12
N PRO A 41 5.17 2.10 -9.17
CA PRO A 41 3.86 1.47 -9.09
C PRO A 41 2.92 1.96 -10.20
N ASN A 42 1.83 1.22 -10.41
CA ASN A 42 0.74 1.61 -11.32
C ASN A 42 -0.57 1.94 -10.58
N VAL A 43 -0.62 1.67 -9.28
CA VAL A 43 -1.70 2.05 -8.37
C VAL A 43 -1.15 2.82 -7.18
N GLU A 44 -1.93 3.78 -6.71
CA GLU A 44 -1.71 4.41 -5.41
C GLU A 44 -2.92 4.17 -4.49
N PHE A 45 -2.65 4.15 -3.19
CA PHE A 45 -3.69 4.16 -2.16
C PHE A 45 -4.12 5.60 -1.88
N VAL A 46 -5.41 5.87 -1.99
CA VAL A 46 -5.99 7.19 -1.73
C VAL A 46 -7.02 7.07 -0.62
N GLU A 47 -6.84 7.85 0.44
CA GLU A 47 -7.87 8.00 1.48
C GLU A 47 -9.03 8.82 0.94
N MET A 48 -10.23 8.25 1.01
CA MET A 48 -11.48 8.92 0.70
C MET A 48 -12.33 8.96 1.97
N GLN A 49 -12.62 10.18 2.44
CA GLN A 49 -13.52 10.39 3.54
C GLN A 49 -14.96 10.50 3.05
N ASN A 50 -15.85 9.69 3.63
CA ASN A 50 -17.29 9.81 3.50
C ASN A 50 -17.90 9.96 4.89
N ARG A 51 -18.26 11.20 5.25
CA ARG A 51 -18.77 11.58 6.58
C ARG A 51 -17.78 11.15 7.69
N ALA A 52 -18.21 10.23 8.55
CA ALA A 52 -17.41 9.70 9.65
C ALA A 52 -16.56 8.48 9.26
N GLN A 53 -16.63 8.01 8.01
CA GLN A 53 -15.89 6.86 7.53
C GLN A 53 -14.73 7.30 6.62
N VAL A 54 -13.56 6.74 6.85
CA VAL A 54 -12.43 6.83 5.92
C VAL A 54 -12.30 5.47 5.23
N LYS A 55 -12.20 5.48 3.91
CA LYS A 55 -11.94 4.29 3.10
C LYS A 55 -10.65 4.51 2.32
N VAL A 56 -9.92 3.44 2.05
CA VAL A 56 -8.77 3.48 1.15
C VAL A 56 -9.20 2.93 -0.21
N LEU A 57 -9.05 3.75 -1.24
CA LEU A 57 -9.29 3.38 -2.62
C LEU A 57 -7.97 3.04 -3.30
N CYS A 58 -8.04 2.14 -4.29
CA CYS A 58 -6.94 1.83 -5.18
C CYS A 58 -7.16 2.64 -6.48
N ARG A 59 -6.36 3.69 -6.71
CA ARG A 59 -6.47 4.52 -7.91
C ARG A 59 -5.34 4.19 -8.88
N MET A 60 -5.68 3.91 -10.13
CA MET A 60 -4.68 3.78 -11.20
C MET A 60 -3.98 5.12 -11.41
N ILE A 61 -2.64 5.12 -11.39
CA ILE A 61 -1.79 6.28 -11.70
C ILE A 61 -1.09 6.16 -13.05
N SER A 62 -1.19 4.99 -13.68
CA SER A 62 -0.74 4.75 -15.05
C SER A 62 -1.66 3.75 -15.74
N THR A 63 -1.70 3.83 -17.07
CA THR A 63 -2.35 2.81 -17.90
C THR A 63 -1.47 1.56 -17.95
N VAL A 64 -2.09 0.39 -17.85
CA VAL A 64 -1.42 -0.91 -17.95
C VAL A 64 -2.18 -1.84 -18.88
N ASP A 65 -1.46 -2.76 -19.51
CA ASP A 65 -2.05 -3.78 -20.37
C ASP A 65 -2.82 -4.84 -19.56
N ALA A 66 -3.75 -5.53 -20.22
CA ALA A 66 -4.45 -6.65 -19.60
C ALA A 66 -3.47 -7.74 -19.17
N GLY A 67 -3.60 -8.22 -17.93
CA GLY A 67 -2.69 -9.20 -17.34
C GLY A 67 -1.45 -8.60 -16.67
N ALA A 68 -1.22 -7.29 -16.75
CA ALA A 68 -0.18 -6.63 -15.97
C ALA A 68 -0.46 -6.76 -14.45
N GLN A 69 0.60 -6.94 -13.67
CA GLN A 69 0.50 -6.98 -12.21
C GLN A 69 0.13 -5.60 -11.67
N ILE A 70 -0.84 -5.55 -10.76
CA ILE A 70 -1.15 -4.34 -9.98
C ILE A 70 -0.14 -4.20 -8.84
N THR A 71 0.51 -3.04 -8.77
CA THR A 71 1.58 -2.76 -7.80
C THR A 71 1.43 -1.39 -7.16
N VAL A 72 1.87 -1.28 -5.91
CA VAL A 72 1.76 -0.07 -5.08
C VAL A 72 3.11 0.31 -4.47
N SER A 73 3.24 1.53 -3.96
CA SER A 73 4.37 1.89 -3.11
C SER A 73 4.06 1.57 -1.65
N TYR A 74 4.97 0.91 -0.95
CA TYR A 74 4.90 0.73 0.51
C TYR A 74 5.51 1.92 1.28
N GLY A 75 5.94 2.97 0.55
CA GLY A 75 6.64 4.11 1.10
C GLY A 75 8.17 3.93 1.09
N ASN A 76 8.86 4.92 1.64
CA ASN A 76 10.32 4.99 1.61
C ASN A 76 10.98 4.11 2.68
N GLU A 77 10.22 3.67 3.69
CA GLU A 77 10.71 2.85 4.81
C GLU A 77 10.17 1.43 4.69
N ILE A 78 10.89 0.58 3.96
CA ILE A 78 10.61 -0.85 3.85
C ILE A 78 11.58 -1.67 4.72
N TRP A 79 11.08 -2.72 5.36
CA TRP A 79 11.85 -3.58 6.26
C TRP A 79 12.52 -4.77 5.55
N PHE A 80 12.39 -4.85 4.24
CA PHE A 80 12.93 -5.88 3.37
C PHE A 80 13.63 -5.25 2.18
N ARG A 81 14.54 -6.00 1.54
CA ARG A 81 15.17 -5.57 0.29
C ARG A 81 14.16 -5.66 -0.85
N CYS A 82 13.90 -4.55 -1.53
CA CYS A 82 12.98 -4.53 -2.67
C CYS A 82 13.49 -5.47 -3.78
N ALA A 83 12.59 -6.27 -4.33
CA ALA A 83 12.85 -7.19 -5.44
C ALA A 83 11.93 -6.92 -6.64
N CYS A 84 11.41 -5.69 -6.77
CA CYS A 84 10.71 -5.29 -7.99
C CYS A 84 11.68 -5.31 -9.18
N ASP A 85 11.16 -5.38 -10.42
CA ASP A 85 11.97 -5.52 -11.64
C ASP A 85 13.13 -4.52 -11.77
N GLN A 86 12.97 -3.32 -11.20
CA GLN A 86 14.01 -2.29 -11.22
C GLN A 86 15.13 -2.61 -10.24
N CYS A 87 14.79 -2.92 -8.98
CA CYS A 87 15.76 -3.25 -7.95
C CYS A 87 16.45 -4.59 -8.22
N TRP A 88 15.74 -5.57 -8.81
CA TRP A 88 16.34 -6.86 -9.14
C TRP A 88 17.51 -6.72 -10.13
N LYS A 89 17.39 -5.83 -11.13
CA LYS A 89 18.45 -5.56 -12.11
C LYS A 89 19.68 -4.90 -11.50
N GLU A 90 19.54 -4.20 -10.38
CA GLU A 90 20.66 -3.61 -9.63
C GLU A 90 21.39 -4.65 -8.75
N HIS A 91 20.94 -5.90 -8.76
CA HIS A 91 21.47 -6.98 -7.93
C HIS A 91 22.00 -8.18 -8.74
N ALA A 92 21.91 -8.10 -10.06
CA ALA A 92 22.51 -9.01 -11.04
C ALA A 92 23.85 -8.45 -11.52
#